data_AF-A0A2Z4PNZ1-F1
#
_entry.id   AF-A0A2Z4PNZ1-F1
#
_cell.length_a   1.000
_cell.length_b   1.000
_cell.length_c   1.000
_cell.angle_alpha   90.00
_cell.angle_beta   90.00
_cell.angle_gamma   90.00
#
_symmetry.space_group_name_H-M   'P 1'
#
loop_
_entity.id
_entity.type
_entity.pdbx_description
1 polymer ?
#
loop_
_entity_poly.entity_id
_entity_poly.type
_entity_poly.pdbx_seq_one_letter_code
_entity_poly.pdbx_strand_id
1 'polypeptide(L)'
;MGSDENSGTLWEGRFKSCVINAEEYLFICQRYIELNPVRANMVNHPAEYKWSSYRFHAQESLERQSELWQPHDLYMQLSHQQKDRAKRYQALFKADISDSEITGVRTATQSDMALGNDRFKEEIETLTGRRVSPMKRGRKSSKRV
;
A
#
# COMPACT_ATOMS: atom_id res chain seq x y z
N MET A 1 -11.76 0.62 38.34
CA MET A 1 -11.30 -0.38 37.35
C MET A 1 -11.96 0.00 36.03
N GLY A 2 -11.30 0.52 35.00
CA GLY A 2 -9.89 0.87 34.81
C GLY A 2 -9.76 2.32 34.33
N SER A 3 -8.65 2.94 34.70
CA SER A 3 -8.19 4.21 34.17
C SER A 3 -7.69 3.99 32.76
N ASP A 4 -8.37 4.56 31.76
CA ASP A 4 -7.77 4.72 30.43
C ASP A 4 -6.67 5.78 30.54
N GLU A 5 -5.47 5.33 30.90
CA GLU A 5 -4.26 6.13 30.79
C GLU A 5 -4.00 6.40 29.30
N ASN A 6 -4.26 7.63 28.87
CA ASN A 6 -3.82 8.15 27.57
C ASN A 6 -2.29 8.09 27.51
N SER A 7 -1.75 6.94 27.14
CA SER A 7 -0.32 6.68 27.07
C SER A 7 0.21 7.04 25.67
N GLY A 8 0.85 8.21 25.57
CA GLY A 8 1.76 8.54 24.46
C GLY A 8 1.46 9.84 23.70
N THR A 9 2.34 10.13 22.74
CA THR A 9 2.15 11.19 21.74
C THR A 9 1.11 10.76 20.69
N LEU A 10 0.36 11.71 20.12
CA LEU A 10 -0.63 11.43 19.05
C LEU A 10 -0.06 10.59 17.89
N TRP A 11 1.23 10.75 17.62
CA TRP A 11 1.97 10.00 16.63
C TRP A 11 2.87 8.98 17.31
N GLU A 12 2.85 7.75 16.81
CA GLU A 12 3.78 6.71 17.22
C GLU A 12 4.90 6.57 16.18
N GLY A 13 6.16 6.77 16.60
CA GLY A 13 7.33 6.59 15.76
C GLY A 13 7.49 7.63 14.63
N ARG A 14 8.31 7.28 13.63
CA ARG A 14 8.56 8.10 12.43
C ARG A 14 7.65 7.65 11.29
N PHE A 15 7.22 8.59 10.45
CA PHE A 15 6.54 8.25 9.20
C PHE A 15 7.43 7.34 8.34
N LYS A 16 6.79 6.47 7.57
CA LYS A 16 7.45 5.53 6.64
C LYS A 16 7.14 5.93 5.21
N SER A 17 8.15 5.85 4.35
CA SER A 17 8.03 6.21 2.93
C SER A 17 8.83 5.23 2.09
N CYS A 18 8.16 4.63 1.12
CA CYS A 18 8.72 3.63 0.22
C CYS A 18 8.33 4.01 -1.21
N VAL A 19 9.33 4.07 -2.10
CA VAL A 19 9.10 4.26 -3.54
C VAL A 19 8.70 2.91 -4.13
N ILE A 20 7.65 2.90 -4.95
CA ILE A 20 7.15 1.68 -5.59
C ILE A 20 7.28 1.76 -7.11
N ASN A 21 7.55 0.63 -7.76
CA ASN A 21 7.31 0.50 -9.19
C ASN A 21 5.80 0.48 -9.42
N ALA A 22 5.25 1.55 -10.01
CA ALA A 22 3.81 1.74 -10.13
C ALA A 22 3.14 0.65 -11.00
N GLU A 23 3.76 0.25 -12.10
CA GLU A 23 3.20 -0.76 -13.01
C GLU A 23 3.03 -2.12 -12.33
N GLU A 24 4.00 -2.49 -11.47
CA GLU A 24 3.97 -3.76 -10.75
C GLU A 24 3.14 -3.69 -9.46
N TYR A 25 3.26 -2.59 -8.70
CA TYR A 25 2.83 -2.56 -7.30
C TYR A 25 1.70 -1.58 -6.98
N LEU A 26 1.26 -0.69 -7.89
CA LEU A 26 0.19 0.26 -7.59
C LEU A 26 -1.07 -0.44 -7.09
N PHE A 27 -1.59 -1.39 -7.87
CA PHE A 27 -2.83 -2.09 -7.52
C PHE A 27 -2.66 -3.05 -6.35
N ILE A 28 -1.47 -3.62 -6.15
CA ILE A 28 -1.14 -4.43 -4.96
C ILE A 28 -1.22 -3.55 -3.71
N CYS A 29 -0.59 -2.38 -3.73
CA CYS A 29 -0.62 -1.41 -2.64
C CYS A 29 -2.04 -0.88 -2.38
N GLN A 30 -2.80 -0.54 -3.42
CA GLN A 30 -4.19 -0.10 -3.27
C GLN A 30 -5.06 -1.18 -2.62
N ARG A 31 -5.00 -2.43 -3.10
CA ARG A 31 -5.71 -3.55 -2.46
C ARG A 31 -5.24 -3.77 -1.03
N TYR A 32 -3.93 -3.68 -0.78
CA TYR A 32 -3.39 -3.78 0.59
C TYR A 32 -4.05 -2.71 1.47
N ILE A 33 -4.05 -1.45 1.08
CA ILE A 33 -4.64 -0.37 1.87
C ILE A 33 -6.15 -0.58 2.06
N GLU A 34 -6.89 -0.85 0.99
CA GLU A 34 -8.35 -0.91 1.01
C GLU A 34 -8.88 -2.16 1.72
N LEU A 35 -8.10 -3.24 1.80
CA LEU A 35 -8.42 -4.44 2.58
C LEU A 35 -7.92 -4.39 4.03
N ASN A 36 -7.21 -3.34 4.48
CA ASN A 36 -6.82 -3.21 5.89
C ASN A 36 -8.02 -3.27 6.85
N PRO A 37 -9.14 -2.57 6.62
CA PRO A 37 -10.31 -2.63 7.49
C PRO A 37 -10.93 -4.02 7.57
N VAL A 38 -10.90 -4.77 6.45
CA VAL A 38 -11.36 -6.16 6.41
C VAL A 38 -10.44 -7.06 7.23
N ARG A 39 -9.12 -6.96 7.01
CA ARG A 39 -8.12 -7.72 7.79
C ARG A 39 -8.12 -7.40 9.28
N ALA A 40 -8.51 -6.19 9.65
CA ALA A 40 -8.69 -5.76 11.04
C ALA A 40 -10.06 -6.16 11.63
N ASN A 41 -10.89 -6.92 10.88
CA ASN A 41 -12.25 -7.33 11.27
C ASN A 41 -13.18 -6.15 11.60
N MET A 42 -12.98 -5.00 10.97
CA MET A 42 -13.81 -3.81 11.17
C MET A 42 -15.05 -3.81 10.26
N VAL A 43 -14.94 -4.42 9.09
CA VAL A 43 -15.99 -4.55 8.07
C VAL A 43 -15.81 -5.87 7.30
N ASN A 44 -16.88 -6.36 6.65
CA ASN A 44 -16.80 -7.59 5.84
C ASN A 44 -16.31 -7.33 4.41
N HIS A 45 -16.61 -6.14 3.88
CA HIS A 45 -16.23 -5.74 2.53
C HIS A 45 -15.60 -4.34 2.51
N PRO A 46 -14.56 -4.07 1.68
CA PRO A 46 -13.91 -2.75 1.65
C PRO A 46 -14.86 -1.58 1.32
N ALA A 47 -15.93 -1.84 0.58
CA ALA A 47 -16.97 -0.83 0.28
C ALA A 47 -17.70 -0.29 1.53
N GLU A 48 -17.73 -1.05 2.62
CA GLU A 48 -18.38 -0.67 3.87
C GLU A 48 -17.51 0.30 4.69
N TYR A 49 -16.20 0.36 4.43
CA TYR A 49 -15.30 1.27 5.13
C TYR A 49 -15.25 2.65 4.46
N LYS A 50 -16.00 3.60 5.02
CA LYS A 50 -16.16 4.96 4.47
C LYS A 50 -14.89 5.80 4.42
N TRP A 51 -13.86 5.45 5.18
CA TRP A 51 -12.60 6.20 5.29
C TRP A 51 -11.51 5.63 4.37
N SER A 52 -11.88 5.28 3.14
CA SER A 52 -10.96 4.83 2.10
C SER A 52 -11.38 5.32 0.72
N SER A 53 -10.44 5.29 -0.23
CA SER A 53 -10.69 5.62 -1.63
C SER A 53 -11.49 4.55 -2.40
N TYR A 54 -11.72 3.37 -1.81
CA TYR A 54 -12.30 2.21 -2.51
C TYR A 54 -13.59 2.59 -3.26
N ARG A 55 -14.47 3.36 -2.62
CA ARG A 55 -15.77 3.74 -3.19
C ARG A 55 -15.64 4.64 -4.43
N PHE A 56 -14.57 5.43 -4.53
CA PHE A 56 -14.32 6.28 -5.70
C PHE A 56 -13.71 5.46 -6.85
N HIS A 57 -12.86 4.48 -6.54
CA HIS A 57 -12.31 3.58 -7.55
C HIS A 57 -13.37 2.58 -8.09
N ALA A 58 -14.27 2.12 -7.22
CA ALA A 58 -15.22 1.03 -7.48
C ALA A 58 -16.64 1.49 -7.90
N GLN A 59 -16.95 2.79 -7.90
CA GLN A 59 -18.27 3.27 -8.32
C GLN A 59 -18.46 3.18 -9.84
N GLU A 60 -19.58 2.62 -10.28
CA GLU A 60 -19.91 2.55 -11.70
C GLU A 60 -20.49 3.87 -12.27
N SER A 61 -20.90 4.79 -11.40
CA SER A 61 -21.44 6.11 -11.74
C SER A 61 -20.50 7.25 -11.28
N LEU A 62 -20.73 8.46 -11.78
CA LEU A 62 -19.99 9.68 -11.41
C LEU A 62 -20.64 10.44 -10.24
N GLU A 63 -21.54 9.78 -9.49
CA GLU A 63 -22.34 10.40 -8.43
C GLU A 63 -21.51 10.84 -7.23
N ARG A 64 -20.46 10.07 -6.87
CA ARG A 64 -19.55 10.47 -5.79
C ARG A 64 -18.33 11.12 -6.38
N GLN A 65 -18.11 12.37 -5.99
CA GLN A 65 -16.91 13.11 -6.33
C GLN A 65 -16.28 13.61 -5.05
N SER A 66 -14.96 13.74 -5.07
CA SER A 66 -14.19 14.34 -3.99
C SER A 66 -13.06 15.12 -4.64
N GLU A 67 -12.95 16.39 -4.30
CA GLU A 67 -11.85 17.25 -4.76
C GLU A 67 -10.47 16.74 -4.27
N LEU A 68 -10.48 15.91 -3.21
CA LEU A 68 -9.28 15.30 -2.64
C LEU A 68 -8.89 13.98 -3.32
N TRP A 69 -9.70 13.47 -4.25
CA TRP A 69 -9.44 12.22 -4.94
C TRP A 69 -8.95 12.48 -6.37
N GLN A 70 -7.68 12.18 -6.61
CA GLN A 70 -7.07 12.22 -7.93
C GLN A 70 -6.66 10.81 -8.33
N PRO A 71 -7.28 10.21 -9.36
CA PRO A 71 -6.93 8.88 -9.81
C PRO A 71 -5.54 8.87 -10.46
N HIS A 72 -4.79 7.79 -10.23
CA HIS A 72 -3.52 7.56 -10.93
C HIS A 72 -3.75 7.17 -12.40
N ASP A 73 -2.83 7.50 -13.29
CA ASP A 73 -2.95 7.22 -14.73
C ASP A 73 -3.18 5.73 -15.05
N LEU A 74 -2.45 4.83 -14.39
CA LEU A 74 -2.67 3.38 -14.50
C LEU A 74 -4.09 2.94 -14.14
N TYR A 75 -4.76 3.59 -13.17
CA TYR A 75 -6.18 3.35 -12.92
C TYR A 75 -7.03 3.85 -14.09
N MET A 76 -6.73 5.03 -14.63
CA MET A 76 -7.43 5.57 -15.81
C MET A 76 -7.25 4.69 -17.05
N GLN A 77 -6.10 4.01 -17.18
CA GLN A 77 -5.81 3.06 -18.26
C GLN A 77 -6.61 1.75 -18.15
N LEU A 78 -7.18 1.41 -16.98
CA LEU A 78 -8.05 0.24 -16.88
C LEU A 78 -9.25 0.34 -17.84
N SER A 79 -9.80 1.53 -18.06
CA SER A 79 -10.81 1.78 -19.10
C SER A 79 -11.04 3.27 -19.27
N HIS A 80 -11.38 3.71 -20.49
CA HIS A 80 -11.91 5.04 -20.72
C HIS A 80 -13.34 5.21 -20.16
N GLN A 81 -14.11 4.13 -20.05
CA GLN A 81 -15.47 4.15 -19.50
C GLN A 81 -15.47 3.94 -17.99
N GLN A 82 -16.09 4.86 -17.22
CA GLN A 82 -16.18 4.79 -15.75
C GLN A 82 -16.71 3.44 -15.26
N LYS A 83 -17.81 2.97 -15.86
CA LYS A 83 -18.45 1.69 -15.49
C LYS A 83 -17.50 0.50 -15.63
N ASP A 84 -16.81 0.39 -16.75
CA ASP A 84 -15.89 -0.72 -17.00
C ASP A 84 -14.63 -0.60 -16.15
N ARG A 85 -14.13 0.61 -15.94
CA ARG A 85 -12.99 0.89 -15.05
C ARG A 85 -13.29 0.43 -13.63
N ALA A 86 -14.47 0.78 -13.12
CA ALA A 86 -14.94 0.36 -11.81
C ALA A 86 -15.08 -1.16 -11.70
N LYS A 87 -15.67 -1.82 -12.71
CA LYS A 87 -15.78 -3.28 -12.75
C LYS A 87 -14.41 -3.98 -12.77
N ARG A 88 -13.47 -3.48 -13.57
CA ARG A 88 -12.09 -3.99 -13.60
C ARG A 88 -11.41 -3.79 -12.25
N TYR A 89 -11.59 -2.63 -11.62
CA TYR A 89 -11.06 -2.36 -10.29
C TYR A 89 -11.64 -3.31 -9.24
N GLN A 90 -12.97 -3.46 -9.19
CA GLN A 90 -13.66 -4.41 -8.30
C GLN A 90 -13.15 -5.85 -8.51
N ALA A 91 -12.89 -6.25 -9.75
CA ALA A 91 -12.39 -7.58 -10.07
C ALA A 91 -11.03 -7.89 -9.43
N LEU A 92 -10.21 -6.88 -9.15
CA LEU A 92 -8.93 -7.04 -8.43
C LEU A 92 -9.13 -7.61 -7.01
N PHE A 93 -10.30 -7.41 -6.40
CA PHE A 93 -10.60 -7.85 -5.04
C PHE A 93 -11.21 -9.25 -4.98
N LYS A 94 -11.44 -9.90 -6.13
CA LYS A 94 -11.96 -11.28 -6.19
C LYS A 94 -10.90 -12.33 -5.85
N ALA A 95 -9.64 -12.01 -6.10
CA ALA A 95 -8.51 -12.81 -5.66
C ALA A 95 -8.00 -12.25 -4.33
N ASP A 96 -7.41 -13.11 -3.51
CA ASP A 96 -6.65 -12.67 -2.34
C ASP A 96 -5.30 -12.07 -2.77
N ILE A 97 -4.71 -11.27 -1.88
CA ILE A 97 -3.31 -10.85 -2.04
C ILE A 97 -2.48 -11.99 -1.45
N SER A 98 -1.46 -12.46 -2.18
CA SER A 98 -0.60 -13.53 -1.68
C SER A 98 0.20 -13.08 -0.45
N ASP A 99 0.56 -14.03 0.41
CA ASP A 99 1.39 -13.74 1.59
C ASP A 99 2.75 -13.12 1.23
N SER A 100 3.32 -13.49 0.08
CA SER A 100 4.57 -12.92 -0.42
C SER A 100 4.42 -11.45 -0.82
N GLU A 101 3.32 -11.08 -1.48
CA GLU A 101 3.01 -9.68 -1.81
C GLU A 101 2.78 -8.84 -0.55
N ILE A 102 1.98 -9.35 0.41
CA ILE A 102 1.76 -8.69 1.71
C ILE A 102 3.08 -8.48 2.44
N THR A 103 3.92 -9.53 2.48
CA THR A 103 5.23 -9.47 3.11
C THR A 103 6.15 -8.48 2.41
N GLY A 104 6.11 -8.41 1.08
CA GLY A 104 6.86 -7.44 0.28
C GLY A 104 6.50 -6.00 0.63
N VAL A 105 5.21 -5.66 0.61
CA VAL A 105 4.71 -4.31 0.96
C VAL A 105 5.13 -3.93 2.38
N ARG A 106 4.95 -4.84 3.36
CA ARG A 106 5.31 -4.60 4.75
C ARG A 106 6.82 -4.41 4.93
N THR A 107 7.63 -5.29 4.34
CA THR A 107 9.08 -5.25 4.47
C THR A 107 9.65 -3.97 3.88
N ALA A 108 9.23 -3.60 2.67
CA ALA A 108 9.67 -2.39 2.01
C ALA A 108 9.27 -1.13 2.81
N THR A 109 8.02 -1.07 3.28
CA THR A 109 7.53 0.04 4.12
C THR A 109 8.29 0.16 5.44
N GLN A 110 8.47 -0.95 6.17
CA GLN A 110 9.14 -0.93 7.48
C GLN A 110 10.62 -0.55 7.38
N SER A 111 11.26 -0.90 6.28
CA SER A 111 12.68 -0.63 6.03
C SER A 111 12.95 0.68 5.27
N ASP A 112 11.92 1.40 4.84
CA ASP A 112 12.04 2.58 3.98
C ASP A 112 12.85 2.30 2.68
N MET A 113 12.72 1.09 2.15
CA MET A 113 13.40 0.60 0.94
C MET A 113 12.42 0.51 -0.23
N ALA A 114 12.89 0.57 -1.47
CA ALA A 114 12.01 0.54 -2.65
C ALA A 114 11.36 -0.83 -2.87
N LEU A 115 10.11 -0.81 -3.35
CA LEU A 115 9.34 -1.98 -3.75
C LEU A 115 9.31 -2.08 -5.27
N GLY A 116 10.07 -3.02 -5.82
CA GLY A 116 10.28 -3.19 -7.25
C GLY A 116 11.30 -4.29 -7.52
N ASN A 117 11.44 -4.66 -8.78
CA ASN A 117 12.53 -5.53 -9.24
C ASN A 117 13.91 -4.85 -9.08
N ASP A 118 14.99 -5.60 -9.28
CA ASP A 118 16.35 -5.11 -9.05
C ASP A 118 16.74 -3.98 -10.00
N ARG A 119 16.29 -4.05 -11.27
CA ARG A 119 16.49 -2.96 -12.25
C ARG A 119 15.89 -1.65 -11.76
N PHE A 120 14.65 -1.69 -11.27
CA PHE A 120 13.96 -0.52 -10.72
C PHE A 120 14.72 0.06 -9.52
N LYS A 121 15.24 -0.79 -8.62
CA LYS A 121 16.00 -0.33 -7.46
C LYS A 121 17.31 0.35 -7.86
N GLU A 122 18.02 -0.20 -8.83
CA GLU A 122 19.25 0.40 -9.39
C GLU A 122 18.96 1.76 -10.04
N GLU A 123 17.86 1.87 -10.81
CA GLU A 123 17.41 3.12 -11.41
C GLU A 123 17.12 4.19 -10.33
N ILE A 124 16.36 3.84 -9.28
CA ILE A 124 16.04 4.77 -8.19
C ILE A 124 17.30 5.15 -7.38
N GLU A 125 18.20 4.21 -7.13
CA GLU A 125 19.49 4.48 -6.46
C GLU A 125 20.32 5.49 -7.27
N THR A 126 20.38 5.30 -8.59
CA THR A 126 21.09 6.20 -9.50
C THR A 126 20.47 7.59 -9.53
N LEU A 127 19.13 7.67 -9.61
CA LEU A 127 18.41 8.95 -9.68
C LEU A 127 18.48 9.76 -8.38
N THR A 128 18.44 9.09 -7.23
CA THR A 128 18.33 9.75 -5.93
C THR A 128 19.68 9.91 -5.22
N GLY A 129 20.71 9.16 -5.63
CA GLY A 129 21.98 9.04 -4.91
C GLY A 129 21.83 8.41 -3.52
N ARG A 130 20.66 7.82 -3.22
CA ARG A 130 20.34 7.20 -1.93
C ARG A 130 20.15 5.72 -2.13
N ARG A 131 20.63 4.94 -1.15
CA ARG A 131 20.37 3.51 -1.10
C ARG A 131 18.87 3.23 -0.92
N VAL A 132 18.31 2.37 -1.75
CA VAL A 132 16.92 1.92 -1.71
C VAL A 132 16.80 0.40 -1.62
N SER A 133 17.93 -0.30 -1.48
CA SER A 133 17.98 -1.73 -1.18
C SER A 133 18.59 -2.02 0.21
N PRO A 134 18.12 -3.04 0.94
CA PRO A 134 18.71 -3.42 2.22
C PRO A 134 20.12 -4.01 2.03
N MET A 135 21.05 -3.65 2.90
CA MET A 135 22.37 -4.30 2.94
C MET A 135 22.25 -5.73 3.47
N LYS A 136 23.17 -6.61 3.05
CA LYS A 136 23.34 -7.92 3.69
C LYS A 136 23.51 -7.71 5.20
N ARG A 137 22.66 -8.33 6.01
CA ARG A 137 22.77 -8.27 7.48
C ARG A 137 24.15 -8.77 7.89
N GLY A 138 24.87 -7.99 8.69
CA GLY A 138 26.18 -8.39 9.20
C GLY A 138 26.12 -9.71 9.97
N ARG A 139 27.21 -10.49 9.93
CA ARG A 139 27.34 -11.73 10.72
C ARG A 139 27.21 -11.38 12.21
N LYS A 140 26.32 -12.07 12.93
CA LYS A 140 26.20 -11.90 14.40
C LYS A 140 27.57 -12.20 15.03
N SER A 141 28.10 -11.23 15.78
CA SER A 141 29.29 -11.46 16.62
C SER A 141 28.97 -12.59 17.59
N SER A 142 29.76 -13.67 17.57
CA SER A 142 29.74 -14.62 18.68
C SER A 142 30.15 -13.86 19.93
N LYS A 143 29.34 -13.91 21.00
CA LYS A 143 29.80 -13.42 22.30
C LYS A 143 31.08 -14.19 22.62
N ARG A 144 32.18 -13.49 22.92
CA ARG A 144 33.33 -14.09 23.60
C ARG A 144 32.82 -14.55 24.96
N VAL A 145 32.87 -15.85 25.20
CA VAL A 145 32.80 -16.45 26.54
C VAL A 145 34.08 -16.08 27.26
#